data_AF-A0A950QHE1-F1
#
_entry.id   AF-A0A950QHE1-F1
#
_cell.length_a   1.000
_cell.length_b   1.000
_cell.length_c   1.000
_cell.angle_alpha   90.00
_cell.angle_beta   90.00
_cell.angle_gamma   90.00
#
_symmetry.space_group_name_H-M   'P 1'
#
loop_
_entity.id
_entity.type
_entity.pdbx_description
1 polymer ?
#
loop_
_entity_poly.entity_id
_entity_poly.type
_entity_poly.pdbx_seq_one_letter_code
_entity_poly.pdbx_strand_id
1 'polypeptide(L)'
;TRHKLAEAHEHFAGVFGRLRSPRVAVLVGGASRTHGSLDQASANTLGKMLALIAPEHAIMVSTSRRTSLTSEMQLRDQLAGTDAFIWDGTGSNPYLGMLAWADAFVVTSDSVNMMCEAAGTGKPVHIFSVPGGSQKARIFQHSLTQRGITRPFEGKIESWSYVPLDETARAVEHIKGLLDLRSLPSDMQSQGP
;
A
#
# COMPACT_ATOMS: atom_id res chain seq x y z
N THR A 1 5.58 -13.44 6.18
CA THR A 1 4.82 -13.27 7.43
C THR A 1 5.80 -12.97 8.55
N ARG A 2 5.44 -12.11 9.52
CA ARG A 2 6.23 -11.50 10.64
C ARG A 2 7.75 -11.73 10.70
N HIS A 3 8.23 -12.98 10.71
CA HIS A 3 9.64 -13.34 10.54
C HIS A 3 10.34 -12.60 9.39
N LYS A 4 9.74 -12.59 8.19
CA LYS A 4 10.32 -11.87 7.02
C LYS A 4 10.46 -10.36 7.25
N LEU A 5 9.58 -9.77 8.06
CA LEU A 5 9.68 -8.35 8.41
C LEU A 5 10.75 -8.12 9.47
N ALA A 6 10.96 -9.05 10.40
CA ALA A 6 12.05 -8.99 11.37
C ALA A 6 13.42 -9.08 10.67
N GLU A 7 13.60 -10.05 9.77
CA GLU A 7 14.83 -10.17 8.96
C GLU A 7 15.07 -8.92 8.11
N ALA A 8 14.01 -8.38 7.48
CA ALA A 8 14.11 -7.14 6.71
C ALA A 8 14.42 -5.92 7.59
N HIS A 9 13.90 -5.88 8.82
CA HIS A 9 14.21 -4.82 9.78
C HIS A 9 15.71 -4.79 10.07
N GLU A 10 16.31 -5.95 10.35
CA GLU A 10 17.75 -6.08 10.58
C GLU A 10 18.57 -5.75 9.32
N HIS A 11 18.19 -6.32 8.18
CA HIS A 11 18.91 -6.13 6.91
C HIS A 11 18.96 -4.65 6.48
N PHE A 12 17.88 -3.89 6.70
CA PHE A 12 17.80 -2.48 6.34
C PHE A 12 18.11 -1.51 7.50
N ALA A 13 18.62 -2.00 8.64
CA ALA A 13 18.93 -1.14 9.79
C ALA A 13 19.95 -0.04 9.47
N GLY A 14 20.93 -0.32 8.60
CA GLY A 14 21.92 0.66 8.16
C GLY A 14 21.34 1.79 7.30
N VAL A 15 20.19 1.57 6.67
CA VAL A 15 19.50 2.54 5.80
C VAL A 15 18.41 3.26 6.59
N PHE A 16 17.45 2.52 7.14
CA PHE A 16 16.26 3.09 7.78
C PHE A 16 16.40 3.35 9.27
N GLY A 17 17.36 2.71 9.94
CA GLY A 17 17.63 2.97 11.36
C GLY A 17 18.26 4.33 11.63
N ARG A 18 18.79 4.99 10.59
CA ARG A 18 19.33 6.36 10.67
C ARG A 18 18.26 7.43 10.47
N LEU A 19 17.11 7.06 9.94
CA LEU A 19 16.00 7.99 9.74
C LEU A 19 15.33 8.27 11.08
N ARG A 20 14.98 9.54 11.30
CA ARG A 20 14.17 9.93 12.46
C ARG A 20 12.79 9.28 12.40
N SER A 21 12.20 9.06 13.57
CA SER A 21 10.79 8.69 13.70
C SER A 21 9.94 9.97 13.86
N PRO A 22 8.67 9.98 13.39
CA PRO A 22 7.98 8.88 12.70
C PRO A 22 8.38 8.75 11.22
N ARG A 23 8.46 7.51 10.73
CA ARG A 23 8.76 7.14 9.33
C ARG A 23 7.46 6.86 8.57
N VAL A 24 7.28 7.47 7.41
CA VAL A 24 6.12 7.26 6.55
C VAL A 24 6.56 6.56 5.27
N ALA A 25 6.12 5.31 5.09
CA ALA A 25 6.33 4.59 3.85
C ALA A 25 5.23 4.94 2.85
N VAL A 26 5.63 5.54 1.73
CA VAL A 26 4.78 5.86 0.59
C VAL A 26 4.93 4.77 -0.46
N LEU A 27 3.90 3.95 -0.62
CA LEU A 27 3.86 2.82 -1.54
C LEU A 27 3.02 3.21 -2.75
N VAL A 28 3.72 3.51 -3.85
CA VAL A 28 3.09 3.99 -5.07
C VAL A 28 2.93 2.82 -6.05
N GLY A 29 1.66 2.51 -6.32
CA GLY A 29 1.23 1.58 -7.35
C GLY A 29 1.51 2.08 -8.76
N GLY A 30 0.71 1.61 -9.71
CA GLY A 30 0.88 1.94 -11.11
C GLY A 30 -0.18 1.23 -11.93
N ALA A 31 -0.22 1.50 -13.24
CA ALA A 31 -1.31 1.04 -14.10
C ALA A 31 -1.55 -0.47 -13.98
N SER A 32 -2.80 -0.86 -13.74
CA SER A 32 -3.29 -2.14 -14.23
C SER A 32 -3.48 -1.97 -15.74
N ARG A 33 -3.20 -3.00 -16.56
CA ARG A 33 -3.38 -2.95 -18.02
C ARG A 33 -4.76 -2.45 -18.48
N THR A 34 -5.74 -2.41 -17.57
CA THR A 34 -7.14 -2.06 -17.82
C THR A 34 -7.74 -1.06 -16.82
N HIS A 35 -7.00 -0.57 -15.83
CA HIS A 35 -7.56 0.28 -14.78
C HIS A 35 -6.55 1.34 -14.32
N GLY A 36 -7.06 2.58 -14.13
CA GLY A 36 -6.29 3.82 -13.92
C GLY A 36 -5.10 3.76 -12.95
N SER A 37 -4.22 4.75 -13.08
CA SER A 37 -2.94 4.85 -12.39
C SER A 37 -2.75 6.24 -11.80
N LEU A 38 -1.73 6.39 -10.94
CA LEU A 38 -1.24 7.70 -10.54
C LEU A 38 -0.79 8.51 -11.78
N ASP A 39 -1.65 9.42 -12.26
CA ASP A 39 -1.32 10.35 -13.33
C ASP A 39 -0.40 11.48 -12.83
N GLN A 40 0.06 12.31 -13.76
CA GLN A 40 0.98 13.40 -13.44
C GLN A 40 0.41 14.41 -12.44
N ALA A 41 -0.88 14.77 -12.56
CA ALA A 41 -1.53 15.73 -11.69
C ALA A 41 -1.69 15.19 -10.26
N SER A 42 -2.06 13.91 -10.16
CA SER A 42 -2.18 13.19 -8.89
C SER A 42 -0.82 12.98 -8.24
N ALA A 43 0.22 12.67 -9.03
CA ALA A 43 1.60 12.57 -8.54
C ALA A 43 2.12 13.91 -8.00
N ASN A 44 1.84 15.00 -8.70
CA ASN A 44 2.17 16.36 -8.24
C ASN A 44 1.46 16.69 -6.92
N THR A 45 0.18 16.35 -6.83
CA THR A 45 -0.64 16.57 -5.62
C THR A 45 -0.11 15.76 -4.43
N LEU A 46 0.14 14.46 -4.64
CA LEU A 46 0.73 13.58 -3.63
C LEU A 46 2.10 14.11 -3.18
N GLY A 47 2.98 14.47 -4.12
CA GLY A 47 4.29 15.02 -3.82
C GLY A 47 4.22 16.28 -2.96
N LYS A 48 3.31 17.22 -3.26
CA LYS A 48 3.08 18.42 -2.45
C LYS A 48 2.63 18.09 -1.04
N MET A 49 1.67 17.17 -0.89
CA MET A 49 1.19 16.75 0.43
C MET A 49 2.30 16.08 1.25
N LEU A 50 3.14 15.26 0.62
CA LEU A 50 4.29 14.63 1.26
C LEU A 50 5.36 15.65 1.67
N ALA A 51 5.65 16.64 0.81
CA ALA A 51 6.57 17.71 1.12
C ALA A 51 6.11 18.56 2.33
N LEU A 52 4.79 18.76 2.49
CA LEU A 52 4.22 19.48 3.63
C LEU A 52 4.42 18.74 4.97
N ILE A 53 4.39 17.41 4.98
CA ILE A 53 4.57 16.61 6.20
C ILE A 53 6.03 16.21 6.45
N ALA A 54 6.91 16.36 5.46
CA ALA A 54 8.33 16.02 5.54
C ALA A 54 9.13 16.75 6.64
N PRO A 55 8.76 17.96 7.12
CA PRO A 55 9.38 18.58 8.28
C PRO A 55 9.12 17.85 9.60
N GLU A 56 8.07 17.04 9.70
CA GLU A 56 7.73 16.28 10.92
C GLU A 56 7.93 14.76 10.77
N HIS A 57 8.09 14.26 9.54
CA HIS A 57 8.17 12.83 9.24
C HIS A 57 9.37 12.51 8.34
N ALA A 58 9.96 11.32 8.51
CA ALA A 58 10.90 10.78 7.53
C ALA A 58 10.12 10.06 6.42
N ILE A 59 10.18 10.57 5.19
CA ILE A 59 9.43 10.02 4.06
C ILE A 59 10.29 8.97 3.34
N MET A 60 9.72 7.79 3.09
CA MET A 60 10.34 6.72 2.31
C MET A 60 9.43 6.38 1.14
N VAL A 61 9.83 6.65 -0.09
CA VAL A 61 9.00 6.44 -1.29
C VAL A 61 9.52 5.25 -2.08
N SER A 62 8.62 4.33 -2.43
CA SER A 62 8.89 3.27 -3.39
C SER A 62 7.78 3.21 -4.43
N THR A 63 8.17 3.34 -5.68
CA THR A 63 7.30 3.17 -6.85
C THR A 63 7.36 1.74 -7.33
N SER A 64 6.24 1.23 -7.84
CA SER A 64 6.22 -0.06 -8.53
C SER A 64 6.78 0.09 -9.95
N ARG A 65 7.19 -1.03 -10.57
CA ARG A 65 7.57 -1.07 -12.01
C ARG A 65 6.49 -0.56 -12.98
N ARG A 66 5.26 -0.33 -12.50
CA ARG A 66 4.10 0.12 -13.28
C ARG A 66 3.83 1.62 -13.14
N THR A 67 4.58 2.32 -12.29
CA THR A 67 4.51 3.77 -12.16
C THR A 67 5.12 4.42 -13.40
N SER A 68 4.48 5.45 -13.96
CA SER A 68 5.04 6.13 -15.13
C SER A 68 6.27 6.96 -14.73
N LEU A 69 7.24 7.09 -15.65
CA LEU A 69 8.41 7.94 -15.42
C LEU A 69 8.01 9.39 -15.11
N THR A 70 7.00 9.93 -15.80
CA THR A 70 6.48 11.28 -15.54
C THR A 70 5.96 11.43 -14.12
N SER A 71 5.19 10.46 -13.62
CA SER A 71 4.67 10.47 -12.24
C SER A 71 5.80 10.35 -11.22
N GLU A 72 6.79 9.51 -11.49
CA GLU A 72 7.98 9.38 -10.63
C GLU A 72 8.78 10.69 -10.58
N MET A 73 9.02 11.33 -11.72
CA MET A 73 9.70 12.63 -11.79
C MET A 73 8.95 13.70 -11.00
N GLN A 74 7.61 13.75 -11.08
CA GLN A 74 6.84 14.69 -10.27
C GLN A 74 7.03 14.48 -8.76
N LEU A 75 7.06 13.22 -8.31
CA LEU A 75 7.31 12.93 -6.89
C LEU A 75 8.72 13.37 -6.48
N ARG A 76 9.73 13.10 -7.32
CA ARG A 76 11.11 13.54 -7.07
C ARG A 76 11.23 15.06 -7.02
N ASP A 77 10.63 15.77 -7.98
CA ASP A 77 10.68 17.23 -8.05
C ASP A 77 10.06 17.88 -6.82
N GLN A 78 8.90 17.38 -6.37
CA GLN A 78 8.23 17.92 -5.18
C GLN A 78 9.01 17.63 -3.88
N LEU A 79 9.82 16.57 -3.84
CA LEU A 79 10.56 16.14 -2.66
C LEU A 79 12.04 16.53 -2.67
N ALA A 80 12.55 17.15 -3.74
CA ALA A 80 13.97 17.45 -3.94
C ALA A 80 14.60 18.31 -2.82
N GLY A 81 13.80 19.11 -2.11
CA GLY A 81 14.24 19.94 -0.98
C GLY A 81 14.08 19.28 0.41
N THR A 82 13.77 17.99 0.46
CA THR A 82 13.50 17.24 1.70
C THR A 82 14.51 16.11 1.88
N ASP A 83 14.60 15.58 3.11
CA ASP A 83 15.41 14.39 3.41
C ASP A 83 14.68 13.07 3.05
N ALA A 84 13.74 13.11 2.10
CA ALA A 84 12.98 11.93 1.68
C ALA A 84 13.90 10.90 1.02
N PHE A 85 13.81 9.65 1.49
CA PHE A 85 14.39 8.52 0.79
C PHE A 85 13.48 8.15 -0.39
N ILE A 86 13.99 8.21 -1.62
CA ILE A 86 13.25 7.79 -2.81
C ILE A 86 14.00 6.66 -3.50
N TRP A 87 13.40 5.48 -3.53
CA TRP A 87 13.99 4.33 -4.22
C TRP A 87 14.19 4.63 -5.71
N ASP A 88 15.39 4.38 -6.24
CA ASP A 88 15.76 4.65 -7.63
C ASP A 88 15.79 3.41 -8.52
N GLY A 89 15.44 2.25 -7.97
CA GLY A 89 15.48 0.97 -8.68
C GLY A 89 16.83 0.27 -8.66
N THR A 90 17.86 0.82 -8.00
CA THR A 90 19.22 0.30 -8.04
C THR A 90 19.67 -0.29 -6.70
N GLY A 91 20.19 -1.52 -6.72
CA GLY A 91 20.63 -2.24 -5.51
C GLY A 91 19.54 -3.13 -4.89
N SER A 92 19.61 -3.35 -3.58
CA SER A 92 18.65 -4.21 -2.85
C SER A 92 17.29 -3.53 -2.71
N ASN A 93 16.22 -4.17 -3.18
CA ASN A 93 14.87 -3.61 -3.13
C ASN A 93 14.43 -3.34 -1.67
N PRO A 94 14.23 -2.08 -1.28
CA PRO A 94 13.96 -1.68 0.10
C PRO A 94 12.56 -2.00 0.58
N TYR A 95 11.67 -2.49 -0.28
CA TYR A 95 10.24 -2.61 -0.02
C TYR A 95 9.91 -3.33 1.31
N LEU A 96 10.53 -4.49 1.57
CA LEU A 96 10.33 -5.21 2.84
C LEU A 96 10.90 -4.44 4.03
N GLY A 97 12.02 -3.75 3.86
CA GLY A 97 12.59 -2.88 4.88
C GLY A 97 11.66 -1.71 5.19
N MET A 98 11.04 -1.10 4.18
CA MET A 98 10.06 -0.02 4.35
C MET A 98 8.83 -0.52 5.12
N LEU A 99 8.29 -1.70 4.79
CA LEU A 99 7.19 -2.31 5.55
C LEU A 99 7.57 -2.55 7.03
N ALA A 100 8.80 -3.00 7.27
CA ALA A 100 9.30 -3.30 8.60
C ALA A 100 9.51 -2.03 9.45
N TRP A 101 10.12 -0.99 8.87
CA TRP A 101 10.55 0.23 9.56
C TRP A 101 9.51 1.35 9.61
N ALA A 102 8.52 1.38 8.71
CA ALA A 102 7.52 2.44 8.72
C ALA A 102 6.79 2.53 10.06
N ASP A 103 6.36 3.73 10.46
CA ASP A 103 5.45 3.95 11.57
C ASP A 103 4.02 4.21 11.06
N ALA A 104 3.89 4.69 9.82
CA ALA A 104 2.64 4.82 9.08
C ALA A 104 2.86 4.60 7.57
N PHE A 105 1.78 4.34 6.84
CA PHE A 105 1.79 4.15 5.40
C PHE A 105 0.93 5.18 4.68
N VAL A 106 1.37 5.59 3.50
CA VAL A 106 0.53 6.20 2.47
C VAL A 106 0.57 5.28 1.26
N VAL A 107 -0.58 4.76 0.83
CA VAL A 107 -0.68 3.79 -0.27
C VAL A 107 -1.62 4.33 -1.33
N THR A 108 -1.24 4.25 -2.60
CA THR A 108 -2.16 4.63 -3.68
C THR A 108 -3.27 3.58 -3.87
N SER A 109 -4.49 4.04 -4.14
CA SER A 109 -5.70 3.18 -4.18
C SER A 109 -5.72 2.15 -5.34
N ASP A 110 -4.78 2.22 -6.28
CA ASP A 110 -4.67 1.33 -7.43
C ASP A 110 -3.94 0.01 -7.15
N SER A 111 -3.39 -0.18 -5.94
CA SER A 111 -2.61 -1.38 -5.59
C SER A 111 -3.19 -2.16 -4.41
N VAL A 112 -4.04 -3.16 -4.73
CA VAL A 112 -4.60 -4.09 -3.72
C VAL A 112 -3.51 -4.80 -2.92
N ASN A 113 -2.42 -5.23 -3.58
CA ASN A 113 -1.34 -5.94 -2.90
C ASN A 113 -0.62 -5.06 -1.89
N MET A 114 -0.29 -3.81 -2.26
CA MET A 114 0.36 -2.88 -1.33
C MET A 114 -0.57 -2.52 -0.16
N MET A 115 -1.87 -2.35 -0.42
CA MET A 115 -2.86 -2.15 0.64
C MET A 115 -2.92 -3.36 1.58
N CYS A 116 -2.93 -4.59 1.05
CA CYS A 116 -2.90 -5.82 1.87
C CYS A 116 -1.63 -5.90 2.73
N GLU A 117 -0.46 -5.68 2.13
CA GLU A 117 0.83 -5.82 2.80
C GLU A 117 1.02 -4.77 3.90
N ALA A 118 0.66 -3.51 3.62
CA ALA A 118 0.63 -2.45 4.63
C ALA A 118 -0.39 -2.78 5.75
N ALA A 119 -1.60 -3.22 5.38
CA ALA A 119 -2.63 -3.62 6.34
C ALA A 119 -2.15 -4.76 7.25
N GLY A 120 -1.38 -5.71 6.74
CA GLY A 120 -0.82 -6.82 7.51
C GLY A 120 0.19 -6.42 8.58
N THR A 121 0.66 -5.17 8.59
CA THR A 121 1.60 -4.68 9.62
C THR A 121 0.93 -4.25 10.92
N GLY A 122 -0.36 -3.90 10.87
CA GLY A 122 -1.09 -3.31 12.01
C GLY A 122 -0.84 -1.83 12.24
N LYS A 123 -0.08 -1.17 11.37
CA LYS A 123 0.27 0.26 11.48
C LYS A 123 -0.69 1.12 10.64
N PRO A 124 -0.93 2.39 10.99
CA PRO A 124 -1.81 3.29 10.25
C PRO A 124 -1.61 3.23 8.73
N VAL A 125 -2.68 2.97 7.98
CA VAL A 125 -2.67 2.93 6.51
C VAL A 125 -3.54 4.04 5.93
N HIS A 126 -2.90 5.07 5.40
CA HIS A 126 -3.56 6.15 4.68
C HIS A 126 -3.66 5.82 3.19
N ILE A 127 -4.81 6.12 2.57
CA ILE A 127 -5.04 5.86 1.15
C ILE A 127 -5.06 7.17 0.38
N PHE A 128 -4.13 7.30 -0.56
CA PHE A 128 -4.18 8.35 -1.57
C PHE A 128 -4.99 7.87 -2.77
N SER A 129 -6.15 8.49 -2.98
CA SER A 129 -7.03 8.15 -4.09
C SER A 129 -6.43 8.59 -5.42
N VAL A 130 -6.32 7.66 -6.37
CA VAL A 130 -5.91 7.96 -7.74
C VAL A 130 -7.11 7.87 -8.71
N PRO A 131 -7.12 8.66 -9.79
CA PRO A 131 -8.18 8.58 -10.80
C PRO A 131 -8.33 7.18 -11.40
N GLY A 132 -9.58 6.73 -11.51
CA GLY A 132 -9.90 5.41 -12.05
C GLY A 132 -9.77 4.28 -11.03
N GLY A 133 -9.02 3.24 -11.39
CA GLY A 133 -8.91 2.02 -10.59
C GLY A 133 -9.99 0.98 -10.87
N SER A 134 -9.68 -0.27 -10.51
CA SER A 134 -10.58 -1.40 -10.73
C SER A 134 -11.73 -1.41 -9.72
N GLN A 135 -12.89 -1.91 -10.13
CA GLN A 135 -14.01 -2.15 -9.20
C GLN A 135 -13.55 -3.03 -8.02
N LYS A 136 -12.71 -4.02 -8.29
CA LYS A 136 -12.09 -4.88 -7.27
C LYS A 136 -11.29 -4.08 -6.25
N ALA A 137 -10.46 -3.13 -6.69
CA ALA A 137 -9.68 -2.28 -5.79
C ALA A 137 -10.58 -1.40 -4.93
N ARG A 138 -11.63 -0.79 -5.51
CA ARG A 138 -12.60 0.03 -4.76
C ARG A 138 -13.36 -0.78 -3.71
N ILE A 139 -13.87 -1.96 -4.07
CA ILE A 139 -14.55 -2.86 -3.14
C ILE A 139 -13.62 -3.26 -2.00
N PHE A 140 -12.37 -3.61 -2.33
CA PHE A 140 -11.39 -4.00 -1.33
C PHE A 140 -11.02 -2.86 -0.38
N GLN A 141 -10.72 -1.67 -0.92
CA GLN A 141 -10.48 -0.46 -0.11
C GLN A 141 -11.67 -0.18 0.80
N HIS A 142 -12.90 -0.22 0.28
CA HIS A 142 -14.10 -0.01 1.10
C HIS A 142 -14.19 -1.02 2.25
N SER A 143 -13.91 -2.31 1.99
CA SER A 143 -13.85 -3.34 3.04
C SER A 143 -12.80 -3.04 4.11
N LEU A 144 -11.61 -2.56 3.74
CA LEU A 144 -10.58 -2.16 4.71
C LEU A 144 -11.02 -0.95 5.55
N THR A 145 -11.66 0.05 4.93
CA THR A 145 -12.18 1.22 5.64
C THR A 145 -13.28 0.83 6.64
N GLN A 146 -14.22 -0.03 6.26
CA GLN A 146 -15.27 -0.52 7.17
C GLN A 146 -14.70 -1.27 8.39
N ARG A 147 -13.52 -1.88 8.25
CA ARG A 147 -12.81 -2.57 9.33
C ARG A 147 -11.93 -1.65 10.16
N GLY A 148 -11.92 -0.34 9.89
CA GLY A 148 -11.07 0.64 10.57
C GLY A 148 -9.58 0.51 10.24
N ILE A 149 -9.23 -0.22 9.17
CA ILE A 149 -7.83 -0.46 8.78
C ILE A 149 -7.28 0.77 8.05
N THR A 150 -8.04 1.31 7.09
CA THR A 150 -7.60 2.40 6.22
C THR A 150 -8.39 3.69 6.44
N ARG A 151 -7.71 4.83 6.29
CA ARG A 151 -8.31 6.17 6.22
C ARG A 151 -7.81 6.92 4.97
N PRO A 152 -8.53 7.93 4.45
CA PRO A 152 -8.02 8.77 3.37
C PRO A 152 -6.75 9.52 3.79
N PHE A 153 -5.79 9.67 2.88
CA PHE A 153 -4.65 10.57 3.06
C PHE A 153 -5.05 11.99 2.61
N GLU A 154 -5.13 12.91 3.57
CA GLU A 154 -5.50 14.31 3.32
C GLU A 154 -4.36 15.29 3.68
N GLY A 155 -3.11 14.84 3.51
CA GLY A 155 -1.92 15.64 3.84
C GLY A 155 -1.61 15.69 5.33
N LYS A 156 -2.13 14.74 6.12
CA LYS A 156 -1.83 14.57 7.54
C LYS A 156 -1.63 13.10 7.85
N ILE A 157 -0.76 12.80 8.81
CA ILE A 157 -0.54 11.46 9.32
C ILE A 157 -1.21 11.36 10.69
N GLU A 158 -2.30 10.61 10.74
CA GLU A 158 -2.96 10.23 11.98
C GLU A 158 -2.48 8.86 12.45
N SER A 159 -2.63 8.59 13.74
CA SER A 159 -2.33 7.31 14.36
C SER A 159 -3.60 6.62 14.84
N TRP A 160 -3.71 5.32 14.55
CA TRP A 160 -4.72 4.41 15.06
C TRP A 160 -4.16 2.98 15.02
N SER A 161 -4.81 2.07 15.73
CA SER A 161 -4.47 0.65 15.74
C SER A 161 -5.66 -0.18 15.29
N TYR A 162 -5.39 -1.31 14.67
CA TYR A 162 -6.39 -2.29 14.26
C TYR A 162 -5.77 -3.68 14.31
N VAL A 163 -6.60 -4.72 14.27
CA VAL A 163 -6.10 -6.10 14.20
C VAL A 163 -5.45 -6.33 12.83
N PRO A 164 -4.14 -6.63 12.75
CA PRO A 164 -3.43 -6.77 11.49
C PRO A 164 -4.15 -7.72 10.52
N LEU A 165 -4.17 -7.36 9.24
CA LEU A 165 -4.79 -8.20 8.22
C LEU A 165 -4.03 -9.53 8.07
N ASP A 166 -4.68 -10.64 8.39
CA ASP A 166 -4.13 -11.98 8.17
C ASP A 166 -4.53 -12.51 6.78
N GLU A 167 -3.63 -12.35 5.82
CA GLU A 167 -3.82 -12.86 4.45
C GLU A 167 -3.79 -14.40 4.37
N THR A 168 -3.13 -15.08 5.33
CA THR A 168 -3.10 -16.55 5.36
C THR A 168 -4.45 -17.09 5.80
N ALA A 169 -5.02 -16.53 6.86
CA ALA A 169 -6.37 -16.86 7.30
C ALA A 169 -7.40 -16.57 6.19
N ARG A 170 -7.29 -15.44 5.50
CA ARG A 170 -8.20 -15.06 4.42
C ARG A 170 -8.08 -15.95 3.18
N ALA A 171 -6.87 -16.33 2.76
CA ALA A 171 -6.69 -17.28 1.66
C ALA A 171 -7.27 -18.65 2.00
N VAL A 172 -7.08 -19.11 3.24
CA VAL A 172 -7.65 -20.36 3.75
C VAL A 172 -9.19 -20.29 3.79
N GLU A 173 -9.76 -19.18 4.26
CA GLU A 173 -11.22 -18.98 4.32
C GLU A 173 -11.84 -18.91 2.91
N HIS A 174 -11.16 -18.27 1.96
CA HIS A 174 -11.61 -18.23 0.56
C HIS A 174 -11.54 -19.60 -0.11
N ILE A 175 -10.47 -20.37 0.16
CA ILE A 175 -10.35 -21.76 -0.33
C ILE A 175 -11.44 -22.64 0.30
N LYS A 176 -11.70 -22.52 1.61
CA LYS A 176 -12.79 -23.25 2.28
C LYS A 176 -14.15 -22.92 1.68
N GLY A 177 -14.48 -21.64 1.50
CA GLY A 177 -15.73 -21.22 0.86
C GLY A 177 -15.89 -21.75 -0.57
N LEU A 178 -14.80 -21.84 -1.35
CA LEU A 178 -14.83 -22.44 -2.69
C LEU A 178 -14.98 -23.97 -2.67
N LEU A 179 -14.46 -24.65 -1.64
CA LEU A 179 -14.63 -26.09 -1.44
C LEU A 179 -16.04 -26.43 -0.94
N ASP A 180 -16.62 -25.59 -0.07
CA ASP A 180 -17.98 -25.72 0.44
C ASP A 180 -19.02 -25.49 -0.68
N LEU A 181 -18.79 -24.53 -1.58
CA LEU A 181 -19.63 -24.31 -2.77
C LEU A 181 -19.54 -25.46 -3.79
N ARG A 182 -18.44 -26.23 -3.81
CA ARG A 182 -18.26 -27.41 -4.67
C ARG A 182 -18.80 -28.70 -4.05
N SER A 183 -19.11 -28.71 -2.76
CA SER A 183 -19.67 -29.86 -2.04
C SER A 183 -21.19 -29.80 -1.89
N LEU A 184 -21.85 -28.81 -2.49
CA LEU A 184 -23.29 -28.81 -2.70
C LEU A 184 -23.65 -29.81 -3.83
N PRO A 185 -24.59 -30.75 -3.61
CA PRO A 185 -24.96 -31.76 -4.60
C PRO A 185 -25.59 -31.13 -5.85
N SER A 186 -25.29 -31.73 -7.01
CA SER A 186 -25.60 -31.27 -8.37
C SER A 186 -27.10 -31.27 -8.75
N ASP A 187 -28.02 -31.44 -7.80
CA ASP A 187 -29.39 -31.87 -8.08
C ASP A 187 -30.41 -30.73 -8.27
N MET A 188 -29.98 -29.57 -8.80
CA MET A 188 -30.88 -28.46 -9.15
C MET A 188 -30.67 -27.87 -10.55
N GLN A 189 -29.90 -28.52 -11.43
CA GLN A 189 -29.76 -28.14 -12.84
C GLN A 189 -30.54 -29.06 -13.80
N SER A 190 -31.82 -29.31 -13.52
CA SER A 190 -32.78 -29.65 -14.57
C SER A 190 -34.18 -29.65 -13.98
N GLN A 191 -34.96 -28.60 -14.23
CA GLN A 191 -36.38 -28.67 -14.60
C GLN A 191 -36.75 -27.32 -15.20
N GLY A 192 -36.69 -27.25 -16.53
CA GLY A 192 -37.45 -26.25 -17.28
C GLY A 192 -38.86 -26.78 -17.52
N PRO A 193 -39.82 -25.88 -17.76
CA PRO A 193 -40.80 -26.06 -18.83
C PRO A 193 -40.28 -25.42 -20.13
#